data_AF-A0A7W9GIB5-F1
#
_entry.id   AF-A0A7W9GIB5-F1
#
_cell.length_a   1.000
_cell.length_b   1.000
_cell.length_c   1.000
_cell.angle_alpha   90.00
_cell.angle_beta   90.00
_cell.angle_gamma   90.00
#
_symmetry.space_group_name_H-M   'P 1'
#
loop_
_entity.id
_entity.type
_entity.pdbx_description
1 polymer ?
#
loop_
_entity_poly.entity_id
_entity_poly.type
_entity_poly.pdbx_seq_one_letter_code
_entity_poly.pdbx_strand_id
1 'polypeptide(L)'
;MYEIAHRVLVLRTDPPRDVTVTVGVPYEEPTGDWSCPYRIDGLDGWEHERKVTGVDSLEAVELALAMVRAALAGSHEAKEGLLSWEEAPSGQRPQTVYVSVDKIRDIAYIAMKHEIAPEEVVSQVEVADVVLDFGDAGQLLGLELSNAAGRLPPEMRS
;
A
#
# COMPACT_ATOMS: atom_id res chain seq x y z
N MET A 1 16.41 12.24 15.71
CA MET A 1 15.37 11.20 15.84
C MET A 1 16.03 9.85 15.61
N TYR A 2 15.74 8.82 16.41
CA TYR A 2 16.08 7.44 16.02
C TYR A 2 14.96 6.92 15.12
N GLU A 3 15.31 6.27 14.02
CA GLU A 3 14.38 5.87 12.96
C GLU A 3 14.08 4.38 13.05
N ILE A 4 12.82 4.00 12.84
CA ILE A 4 12.41 2.58 12.75
C ILE A 4 12.03 2.18 11.33
N ALA A 5 11.68 3.15 10.49
CA ALA A 5 11.38 2.92 9.09
C ALA A 5 11.71 4.16 8.26
N HIS A 6 12.20 3.93 7.05
CA HIS A 6 12.33 4.97 6.03
C HIS A 6 11.87 4.41 4.68
N ARG A 7 11.42 5.29 3.81
CA ARG A 7 11.03 4.95 2.44
C ARG A 7 11.26 6.13 1.51
N VAL A 8 11.75 5.84 0.31
CA VAL A 8 11.90 6.83 -0.76
C VAL A 8 10.85 6.58 -1.83
N LEU A 9 10.20 7.66 -2.27
CA LEU A 9 9.33 7.72 -3.44
C LEU A 9 9.98 8.62 -4.48
N VAL A 10 9.71 8.35 -5.75
CA VAL A 10 10.12 9.21 -6.86
C VAL A 10 9.00 10.19 -7.18
N LEU A 11 9.33 11.47 -7.15
CA LEU A 11 8.51 12.54 -7.69
C LEU A 11 8.93 12.83 -9.13
N ARG A 12 8.02 12.61 -10.08
CA ARG A 12 8.22 12.69 -11.54
C ARG A 12 8.23 14.14 -12.05
N THR A 13 9.10 14.97 -11.49
CA THR A 13 9.44 16.29 -12.05
C THR A 13 10.54 16.17 -13.12
N ASP A 14 10.88 17.29 -13.76
CA ASP A 14 12.05 17.40 -14.63
C ASP A 14 13.05 18.43 -14.02
N PRO A 15 14.16 17.99 -13.39
CA PRO A 15 14.58 16.60 -13.18
C PRO A 15 13.74 15.87 -12.11
N PRO A 16 13.72 14.52 -12.10
CA PRO A 16 13.07 13.76 -11.03
C PRO A 16 13.70 14.05 -9.66
N ARG A 17 12.87 14.00 -8.60
CA ARG A 17 13.29 14.29 -7.23
C ARG A 17 12.83 13.18 -6.28
N ASP A 18 13.52 13.04 -5.17
CA ASP A 18 13.15 12.08 -4.13
C ASP A 18 12.21 12.70 -3.11
N VAL A 19 11.21 11.91 -2.69
CA VAL A 19 10.38 12.19 -1.52
C VAL A 19 10.68 11.14 -0.47
N THR A 20 11.27 11.56 0.64
CA THR A 20 11.72 10.66 1.71
C THR A 20 10.76 10.72 2.88
N VAL A 21 10.17 9.57 3.20
CA VAL A 21 9.34 9.37 4.39
C VAL A 21 10.18 8.72 5.46
N THR A 22 10.18 9.29 6.66
CA THR A 22 10.85 8.74 7.84
C THR A 22 9.85 8.58 8.98
N VAL A 23 9.88 7.43 9.65
CA VAL A 23 9.12 7.18 10.89
C VAL A 23 10.12 6.88 12.00
N GLY A 24 10.00 7.62 13.09
CA GLY A 24 10.86 7.50 14.25
C GLY A 24 10.41 6.46 15.27
N VAL A 25 11.30 6.18 16.22
CA VAL A 25 11.01 5.35 17.39
C VAL A 25 9.94 6.05 18.23
N PRO A 26 8.81 5.40 18.57
CA PRO A 26 7.84 5.96 19.48
C PRO A 26 8.44 6.10 20.89
N TYR A 27 8.05 7.15 21.60
CA TYR A 27 8.55 7.43 22.95
C TYR A 27 7.42 7.91 23.87
N GLU A 28 7.52 7.55 25.15
CA GLU A 28 6.58 7.98 26.18
C GLU A 28 6.83 9.47 26.51
N GLU A 29 5.75 10.26 26.49
CA GLU A 29 5.75 11.67 26.89
C GLU A 29 5.55 11.79 28.40
N PRO A 30 5.92 12.91 29.04
CA PRO A 30 5.73 13.13 30.47
C PRO A 30 4.25 13.02 30.95
N THR A 31 3.28 13.10 30.04
CA THR A 31 1.85 12.93 30.33
C THR A 31 1.43 11.47 30.47
N GLY A 32 2.30 10.52 30.11
CA GLY A 32 2.01 9.08 30.06
C GLY A 32 1.50 8.60 28.71
N ASP A 33 1.20 9.52 27.79
CA ASP A 33 0.86 9.18 26.41
C ASP A 33 2.12 8.85 25.59
N TRP A 34 1.94 8.20 24.44
CA TRP A 34 3.04 7.87 23.54
C TRP A 34 3.03 8.75 22.31
N SER A 35 4.18 9.31 21.94
CA SER A 35 4.33 10.05 20.69
C SER A 35 5.20 9.31 19.69
N CYS A 36 4.79 9.29 18.43
CA CYS A 36 5.58 8.77 17.32
C CYS A 36 5.88 9.90 16.33
N PRO A 37 7.17 10.27 16.15
CA PRO A 37 7.56 11.29 15.19
C PRO A 37 7.66 10.73 13.77
N TYR A 38 7.34 11.55 12.78
CA TYR A 38 7.48 11.24 11.37
C TYR A 38 7.85 12.51 10.58
N ARG A 39 8.45 12.33 9.40
CA ARG A 39 8.83 13.41 8.50
C ARG A 39 8.65 12.99 7.05
N ILE A 40 8.29 13.94 6.18
CA ILE A 40 8.19 13.74 4.73
C ILE A 40 8.99 14.85 4.06
N ASP A 41 10.20 14.54 3.62
CA ASP A 41 11.10 15.48 2.95
C ASP A 41 10.87 15.43 1.44
N GLY A 42 10.96 16.59 0.76
CA GLY A 42 10.79 16.68 -0.70
C GLY A 42 9.34 16.82 -1.18
N LEU A 43 8.38 16.95 -0.26
CA LEU A 43 6.96 17.19 -0.56
C LEU A 43 6.52 18.54 -0.01
N ASP A 44 6.06 19.44 -0.88
CA ASP A 44 5.73 20.82 -0.51
C ASP A 44 4.73 20.87 0.65
N GLY A 45 5.08 21.62 1.70
CA GLY A 45 4.25 21.77 2.91
C GLY A 45 4.37 20.67 3.95
N TRP A 46 5.18 19.63 3.70
CA TRP A 46 5.36 18.49 4.61
C TRP A 46 6.78 18.31 5.17
N GLU A 47 7.72 19.15 4.78
CA GLU A 47 9.18 19.07 5.06
C GLU A 47 9.58 19.34 6.52
N HIS A 48 8.65 19.23 7.46
CA HIS A 48 8.87 19.45 8.88
C HIS A 48 8.63 18.15 9.65
N GLU A 49 9.40 17.96 10.71
CA GLU A 49 9.13 16.89 11.68
C GLU A 49 7.76 17.13 12.31
N ARG A 50 6.94 16.10 12.32
CA ARG A 50 5.61 16.06 12.93
C ARG A 50 5.57 14.89 13.90
N LYS A 51 4.60 14.90 14.81
CA LYS A 51 4.32 13.75 15.67
C LYS A 51 2.82 13.55 15.80
N VAL A 52 2.44 12.31 16.08
CA VAL A 52 1.11 11.95 16.57
C VAL A 52 1.23 11.32 17.95
N THR A 53 0.17 11.45 18.72
CA THR A 53 0.08 10.92 20.08
C THR A 53 -0.99 9.82 20.12
N GLY A 54 -0.66 8.69 20.72
CA GLY A 54 -1.55 7.57 21.01
C GLY A 54 -1.46 7.16 22.48
N VAL A 55 -2.34 6.28 22.92
CA VAL A 55 -2.39 5.78 24.30
C VAL A 55 -1.22 4.84 24.59
N ASP A 56 -0.73 4.13 23.57
CA ASP A 56 0.45 3.29 23.66
C ASP A 56 1.38 3.41 22.45
N SER A 57 2.55 2.77 22.56
CA SER A 57 3.59 2.80 21.53
C SER A 57 3.16 2.25 20.17
N LEU A 58 2.28 1.25 20.15
CA LEU A 58 1.81 0.61 18.92
C LEU A 58 0.80 1.52 18.23
N GLU A 59 -0.18 2.03 18.97
CA GLU A 59 -1.17 2.98 18.46
C GLU A 59 -0.49 4.23 17.90
N ALA A 60 0.51 4.78 18.60
CA ALA A 60 1.27 5.93 18.12
C ALA A 60 1.95 5.66 16.76
N VAL A 61 2.51 4.46 16.56
CA VAL A 61 3.10 4.05 15.27
C VAL A 61 2.04 3.87 14.19
N GLU A 62 0.93 3.20 14.49
CA GLU A 62 -0.16 3.00 13.55
C GLU A 62 -0.75 4.33 13.06
N LEU A 63 -0.95 5.27 13.99
CA LEU A 63 -1.38 6.64 13.69
C LEU A 63 -0.34 7.37 12.84
N ALA A 64 0.96 7.23 13.12
CA ALA A 64 2.00 7.89 12.34
C ALA A 64 1.99 7.38 10.89
N LEU A 65 1.87 6.06 10.71
CA LEU A 65 1.73 5.43 9.39
C LEU A 65 0.45 5.87 8.68
N ALA A 66 -0.67 6.00 9.40
CA ALA A 66 -1.92 6.51 8.85
C ALA A 66 -1.79 7.97 8.38
N MET A 67 -1.16 8.83 9.18
CA MET A 67 -0.91 10.23 8.82
C MET A 67 0.00 10.36 7.62
N VAL A 68 1.07 9.57 7.54
CA VAL A 68 1.95 9.51 6.37
C VAL A 68 1.17 9.11 5.12
N ARG A 69 0.35 8.05 5.19
CA ARG A 69 -0.48 7.62 4.05
C ARG A 69 -1.45 8.72 3.61
N ALA A 70 -2.12 9.37 4.57
CA ALA A 70 -3.04 10.46 4.28
C ALA A 70 -2.34 11.68 3.68
N ALA A 71 -1.15 12.02 4.17
CA ALA A 71 -0.34 13.11 3.65
C ALA A 71 0.08 12.87 2.19
N LEU A 72 0.61 11.68 1.90
CA LEU A 72 1.01 11.30 0.55
C LEU A 72 -0.19 11.28 -0.39
N ALA A 73 -1.27 10.58 -0.04
CA ALA A 73 -2.47 10.49 -0.89
C ALA A 73 -3.19 11.83 -1.08
N GLY A 74 -3.12 12.72 -0.08
CA GLY A 74 -3.75 14.03 -0.10
C GLY A 74 -2.94 15.12 -0.82
N SER A 75 -1.66 14.88 -1.08
CA SER A 75 -0.75 15.81 -1.73
C SER A 75 -1.20 16.17 -3.16
N HIS A 76 -0.78 17.34 -3.64
CA HIS A 76 -1.07 17.75 -5.02
C HIS A 76 -0.39 16.80 -6.00
N GLU A 77 0.86 16.45 -5.71
CA GLU A 77 1.71 15.57 -6.51
C GLU A 77 1.12 14.17 -6.68
N ALA A 78 0.53 13.59 -5.63
CA ALA A 78 -0.19 12.31 -5.75
C ALA A 78 -1.45 12.43 -6.60
N LYS A 79 -2.21 13.52 -6.46
CA LYS A 79 -3.43 13.76 -7.24
C LYS A 79 -3.14 13.95 -8.73
N GLU A 80 -2.00 14.55 -9.06
CA GLU A 80 -1.50 14.68 -10.43
C GLU A 80 -0.78 13.41 -10.94
N GLY A 81 -0.70 12.34 -10.14
CA GLY A 81 -0.05 11.09 -10.52
C GLY A 81 1.48 11.17 -10.66
N LEU A 82 2.10 12.16 -10.03
CA LEU A 82 3.54 12.43 -10.11
C LEU A 82 4.35 11.66 -9.06
N LEU A 83 3.71 11.22 -7.97
CA LEU A 83 4.34 10.36 -6.97
C LEU A 83 4.26 8.90 -7.41
N SER A 84 5.42 8.28 -7.57
CA SER A 84 5.54 6.85 -7.77
C SER A 84 6.46 6.25 -6.71
N TRP A 85 6.14 5.05 -6.25
CA TRP A 85 7.12 4.25 -5.56
C TRP A 85 8.30 4.04 -6.49
N GLU A 86 9.52 4.24 -6.01
CA GLU A 86 10.68 3.71 -6.71
C GLU A 86 10.39 2.23 -6.95
N GLU A 87 10.37 1.79 -8.21
CA GLU A 87 10.13 0.39 -8.53
C GLU A 87 11.06 -0.42 -7.64
N ALA A 88 10.47 -1.36 -6.88
CA ALA A 88 11.22 -2.29 -6.04
C ALA A 88 12.46 -2.75 -6.79
N PRO A 89 13.65 -2.76 -6.15
CA PRO A 89 14.94 -2.79 -6.83
C PRO A 89 14.94 -3.78 -7.98
N SER A 90 14.82 -3.30 -9.23
CA SER A 90 15.05 -3.94 -10.54
C SER A 90 15.06 -5.49 -10.62
N GLY A 91 14.21 -6.17 -9.86
CA GLY A 91 14.40 -7.58 -9.50
C GLY A 91 13.11 -8.37 -9.32
N GLN A 92 11.96 -7.71 -9.28
CA GLN A 92 10.71 -8.41 -9.53
C GLN A 92 10.64 -8.65 -11.04
N ARG A 93 11.02 -9.86 -11.46
CA ARG A 93 10.71 -10.34 -12.79
C ARG A 93 9.22 -10.05 -13.06
N PRO A 94 8.85 -9.59 -14.26
CA PRO A 94 7.45 -9.54 -14.65
C PRO A 94 6.80 -10.87 -14.28
N GLN A 95 5.84 -10.83 -13.37
CA GLN A 95 5.10 -12.02 -12.98
C GLN A 95 3.90 -12.12 -13.90
N THR A 96 3.82 -13.23 -14.62
CA THR A 96 2.63 -13.55 -15.39
C THR A 96 1.52 -13.88 -14.40
N VAL A 97 0.43 -13.13 -14.50
CA VAL A 97 -0.84 -13.47 -13.84
C VAL A 97 -1.82 -13.97 -14.89
N TYR A 98 -2.65 -14.91 -14.49
CA TYR A 98 -3.78 -15.38 -15.26
C TYR A 98 -5.02 -14.64 -14.80
N VAL A 99 -5.83 -14.22 -15.76
CA VAL A 99 -7.10 -13.55 -15.52
C VAL A 99 -8.20 -14.40 -16.14
N SER A 100 -9.13 -14.83 -15.30
CA SER A 100 -10.32 -15.57 -15.71
C SER A 100 -11.54 -14.68 -15.48
N VAL A 101 -12.23 -14.31 -16.55
CA VAL A 101 -13.38 -13.39 -16.48
C VAL A 101 -14.69 -14.15 -16.65
N ASP A 102 -15.60 -14.03 -15.69
CA ASP A 102 -16.99 -14.45 -15.82
C ASP A 102 -17.86 -13.22 -16.12
N LYS A 103 -18.17 -13.05 -17.40
CA LYS A 103 -18.96 -11.92 -17.92
C LYS A 103 -20.43 -11.96 -17.48
N ILE A 104 -20.95 -13.12 -17.10
CA ILE A 104 -22.34 -13.26 -16.65
C ILE A 104 -22.49 -12.71 -15.24
N ARG A 105 -21.50 -12.98 -14.39
CA ARG A 105 -21.47 -12.52 -13.00
C ARG A 105 -20.75 -11.19 -12.80
N ASP A 106 -20.10 -10.67 -13.85
CA ASP A 106 -19.25 -9.48 -13.80
C ASP A 106 -18.14 -9.58 -12.74
N ILE A 107 -17.50 -10.76 -12.70
CA ILE A 107 -16.37 -11.06 -11.81
C ILE A 107 -15.12 -11.40 -12.61
N ALA A 108 -13.96 -11.15 -12.00
CA ALA A 108 -12.68 -11.57 -12.54
C ALA A 108 -11.81 -12.18 -11.45
N TYR A 109 -11.28 -13.36 -11.72
CA TYR A 109 -10.30 -14.01 -10.87
C TYR A 109 -8.89 -13.75 -11.41
N ILE A 110 -7.98 -13.30 -10.54
CA ILE A 110 -6.59 -13.00 -10.87
C ILE A 110 -5.69 -13.85 -9.98
N ALA A 111 -4.82 -14.67 -10.58
CA ALA A 111 -3.91 -15.54 -9.84
C ALA A 111 -2.59 -15.76 -10.60
N MET A 112 -1.53 -16.17 -9.89
CA MET A 112 -0.25 -16.53 -10.52
C MET A 112 -0.28 -17.90 -11.20
N LYS A 113 -1.28 -18.72 -10.88
CA LYS A 113 -1.51 -20.06 -11.42
C LYS A 113 -2.82 -20.07 -12.20
N HIS A 114 -2.87 -20.85 -13.27
CA HIS A 114 -4.06 -20.92 -14.13
C HIS A 114 -5.27 -21.55 -13.41
N GLU A 115 -5.03 -22.41 -12.44
CA GLU A 115 -6.04 -23.08 -11.63
C GLU A 115 -5.55 -23.17 -10.19
N ILE A 116 -6.35 -22.69 -9.25
CA ILE A 116 -6.14 -22.88 -7.81
C ILE A 116 -7.16 -23.90 -7.35
N ALA A 117 -6.68 -25.02 -6.80
CA ALA A 117 -7.56 -26.04 -6.29
C ALA A 117 -8.22 -25.53 -4.98
N PRO A 118 -9.50 -25.82 -4.72
CA PRO A 118 -10.20 -25.31 -3.54
C PRO A 118 -9.49 -25.60 -2.21
N GLU A 119 -8.76 -26.72 -2.12
CA GLU A 119 -7.97 -27.12 -0.96
C GLU A 119 -6.69 -26.28 -0.74
N GLU A 120 -6.22 -25.55 -1.76
CA GLU A 120 -5.07 -24.66 -1.65
C GLU A 120 -5.46 -23.38 -0.88
N VAL A 121 -6.74 -22.98 -0.92
CA VAL A 121 -7.26 -21.80 -0.22
C VAL A 121 -7.63 -22.17 1.20
N VAL A 122 -6.84 -21.71 2.16
CA VAL A 122 -7.02 -21.99 3.60
C VAL A 122 -7.74 -20.85 4.30
N SER A 123 -7.65 -19.62 3.77
CA SER A 123 -8.31 -18.44 4.32
C SER A 123 -8.74 -17.49 3.22
N GLN A 124 -9.87 -16.81 3.44
CA GLN A 124 -10.37 -15.76 2.57
C GLN A 124 -10.60 -14.47 3.37
N VAL A 125 -10.27 -13.34 2.76
CA VAL A 125 -10.53 -12.01 3.33
C VAL A 125 -11.29 -11.18 2.30
N GLU A 126 -12.48 -10.72 2.66
CA GLU A 126 -13.27 -9.79 1.85
C GLU A 126 -12.95 -8.35 2.24
N VAL A 127 -12.55 -7.55 1.26
CA VAL A 127 -12.26 -6.12 1.42
C VAL A 127 -12.95 -5.35 0.30
N ALA A 128 -14.03 -4.66 0.65
CA ALA A 128 -14.92 -4.00 -0.31
C ALA A 128 -15.39 -5.01 -1.38
N ASP A 129 -15.15 -4.72 -2.67
CA ASP A 129 -15.58 -5.56 -3.78
C ASP A 129 -14.51 -6.58 -4.22
N VAL A 130 -13.61 -6.95 -3.30
CA VAL A 130 -12.47 -7.84 -3.57
C VAL A 130 -12.41 -8.94 -2.53
N VAL A 131 -12.32 -10.20 -2.97
CA VAL A 131 -12.03 -11.35 -2.12
C VAL A 131 -10.58 -11.77 -2.35
N LEU A 132 -9.81 -11.87 -1.27
CA LEU A 132 -8.41 -12.31 -1.29
C LEU A 132 -8.32 -13.76 -0.80
N ASP A 133 -7.71 -14.63 -1.60
CA ASP A 133 -7.49 -16.03 -1.26
C ASP A 133 -6.07 -16.26 -0.75
N PHE A 134 -5.95 -16.81 0.46
CA PHE A 134 -4.67 -17.09 1.10
C PHE A 134 -4.44 -18.58 1.28
N GLY A 135 -3.18 -18.98 1.07
CA GLY A 135 -2.70 -20.33 1.34
C GLY A 135 -2.31 -20.55 2.80
N ASP A 136 -1.89 -21.77 3.08
CA ASP A 136 -1.50 -22.28 4.40
C ASP A 136 -0.40 -21.47 5.11
N ALA A 137 0.59 -20.96 4.38
CA ALA A 137 1.67 -20.12 4.90
C ALA A 137 1.34 -18.61 4.82
N GLY A 138 0.07 -18.24 4.57
CA GLY A 138 -0.39 -16.86 4.53
C GLY A 138 -0.02 -16.10 3.24
N GLN A 139 0.49 -16.80 2.22
CA GLN A 139 0.73 -16.26 0.89
C GLN A 139 -0.59 -15.98 0.16
N LEU A 140 -0.67 -14.85 -0.55
CA LEU A 140 -1.77 -14.57 -1.47
C LEU A 140 -1.67 -15.52 -2.68
N LEU A 141 -2.70 -16.32 -2.90
CA LEU A 141 -2.78 -17.24 -4.03
C LEU A 141 -3.49 -16.59 -5.22
N GLY A 142 -4.56 -15.86 -4.95
CA GLY A 142 -5.37 -15.18 -5.95
C GLY A 142 -6.30 -14.17 -5.34
N LEU A 143 -7.01 -13.45 -6.19
CA LEU A 143 -8.07 -12.54 -5.78
C LEU A 143 -9.23 -12.57 -6.78
N GLU A 144 -10.43 -12.42 -6.25
CA GLU A 144 -11.64 -12.21 -7.02
C GLU A 144 -12.05 -10.73 -6.95
N LEU A 145 -12.30 -10.13 -8.10
CA LEU A 145 -12.85 -8.78 -8.24
C LEU A 145 -14.31 -8.88 -8.62
N SER A 146 -15.19 -8.22 -7.87
CA SER A 146 -16.53 -7.88 -8.33
C SER A 146 -16.52 -6.59 -9.16
N ASN A 147 -17.51 -6.41 -10.04
CA ASN A 147 -17.54 -5.30 -11.03
C ASN A 147 -16.27 -5.29 -11.91
N ALA A 148 -15.94 -6.45 -12.47
CA ALA A 148 -14.76 -6.63 -13.30
C ALA A 148 -14.75 -5.68 -14.50
N ALA A 149 -15.91 -5.41 -15.11
CA ALA A 149 -16.05 -4.48 -16.21
C ALA A 149 -15.64 -3.04 -15.85
N GLY A 150 -15.87 -2.61 -14.61
CA GLY A 150 -15.45 -1.30 -14.12
C GLY A 150 -13.99 -1.24 -13.66
N ARG A 151 -13.41 -2.37 -13.26
CA ARG A 151 -12.10 -2.42 -12.58
C ARG A 151 -10.94 -2.91 -13.44
N LEU A 152 -11.18 -3.80 -14.40
CA LEU A 152 -10.13 -4.28 -15.30
C LEU A 152 -9.87 -3.31 -16.45
N PRO A 153 -8.63 -3.18 -16.95
CA PRO A 153 -8.34 -2.53 -18.23
C PRO A 153 -9.09 -3.22 -19.39
N PRO A 154 -9.51 -2.50 -20.44
CA PRO A 154 -10.22 -3.08 -21.58
C PRO A 154 -9.50 -4.28 -22.22
N GLU A 155 -8.15 -4.27 -22.24
CA GLU A 155 -7.35 -5.36 -22.82
C GLU A 155 -7.43 -6.66 -22.01
N MET A 156 -7.87 -6.60 -20.75
CA MET A 156 -7.97 -7.73 -19.82
C MET A 156 -9.41 -8.26 -19.68
N ARG A 157 -10.38 -7.64 -20.36
CA ARG A 157 -11.81 -8.03 -20.32
C ARG A 157 -12.19 -9.01 -21.45
N SER A 158 -11.30 -9.26 -22.40
CA SER A 158 -11.59 -9.99 -23.65
C SER A 158 -11.62 -11.49 -23.45
#